data_AF-A0A7L7LFB9-F1
#
_entry.id   AF-A0A7L7LFB9-F1
#
_cell.length_a   1.000
_cell.length_b   1.000
_cell.length_c   1.000
_cell.angle_alpha   90.00
_cell.angle_beta   90.00
_cell.angle_gamma   90.00
#
_symmetry.space_group_name_H-M   'P 1'
#
loop_
_entity.id
_entity.type
_entity.pdbx_description
1 polymer ?
#
loop_
_entity_poly.entity_id
_entity_poly.type
_entity_poly.pdbx_seq_one_letter_code
_entity_poly.pdbx_strand_id
1 'polypeptide(L)'
;MRQMVEEIHRGLFNIEQAAIKFEVNRKTVKHWLDKVEQEALAQKESSEFPLKRPSRKKKTPPVSLEQASAQLLELQTIVHSLERELDAANFKALYYSTLVKVAEQELGIAIEKKSVTKRSDSCS
;
A
#
# COMPACT_ATOMS: atom_id res chain seq x y z
N MET A 1 -14.26 0.35 17.58
CA MET A 1 -15.04 0.61 16.35
C MET A 1 -14.17 1.16 15.22
N ARG A 2 -13.69 2.41 15.26
CA ARG A 2 -13.03 3.05 14.09
C ARG A 2 -11.74 2.35 13.66
N GLN A 3 -10.93 1.90 14.63
CA GLN A 3 -9.72 1.13 14.37
C GLN A 3 -10.02 -0.18 13.62
N MET A 4 -11.07 -0.91 14.02
CA MET A 4 -11.50 -2.13 13.32
C MET A 4 -11.94 -1.85 11.88
N VAL A 5 -12.72 -0.78 11.64
CA VAL A 5 -13.14 -0.38 10.29
C VAL A 5 -11.93 -0.01 9.42
N GLU A 6 -10.96 0.70 10.00
CA GLU A 6 -9.72 1.08 9.32
C GLU A 6 -8.84 -0.14 8.99
N GLU A 7 -8.74 -1.12 9.89
CA GLU A 7 -8.04 -2.38 9.62
C GLU A 7 -8.70 -3.20 8.51
N ILE A 8 -10.04 -3.16 8.42
CA ILE A 8 -10.80 -3.80 7.33
C ILE A 8 -10.57 -3.06 5.99
N HIS A 9 -10.60 -1.72 5.98
CA HIS A 9 -10.33 -0.93 4.76
C HIS A 9 -8.90 -1.09 4.25
N ARG A 10 -7.93 -1.35 5.14
CA ARG A 10 -6.54 -1.65 4.78
C ARG A 10 -6.35 -3.10 4.29
N GLY A 11 -7.41 -3.92 4.27
CA GLY A 11 -7.37 -5.31 3.84
C GLY A 11 -6.65 -6.25 4.82
N LEU A 12 -6.37 -5.80 6.05
CA LEU A 12 -5.64 -6.58 7.05
C LEU A 12 -6.51 -7.68 7.67
N PHE A 13 -7.83 -7.45 7.74
CA PHE A 13 -8.79 -8.43 8.21
C PHE A 13 -10.03 -8.42 7.34
N ASN A 14 -10.55 -9.61 7.04
CA ASN A 14 -11.89 -9.76 6.48
C ASN A 14 -12.95 -9.50 7.58
N ILE A 15 -14.19 -9.19 7.18
CA ILE A 15 -15.31 -8.88 8.08
C ILE A 15 -15.53 -10.00 9.11
N GLU A 16 -15.35 -11.26 8.71
CA GLU A 16 -15.51 -12.42 9.61
C GLU A 16 -14.33 -12.54 10.59
N GLN A 17 -13.10 -12.28 10.13
CA GLN A 17 -11.92 -12.27 10.99
C GLN A 17 -11.96 -11.11 11.99
N ALA A 18 -12.44 -9.95 11.56
CA ALA A 18 -12.66 -8.80 12.42
C ALA A 18 -13.78 -9.07 13.44
N ALA A 19 -14.87 -9.72 13.04
CA ALA A 19 -15.95 -10.11 13.95
C ALA A 19 -15.45 -11.03 15.08
N ILE A 20 -14.59 -12.00 14.74
CA ILE A 20 -13.98 -12.91 15.71
C ILE A 20 -12.99 -12.16 16.60
N LYS A 21 -12.06 -11.39 16.01
CA LYS A 21 -11.01 -10.66 16.74
C LYS A 21 -11.55 -9.62 17.72
N PHE A 22 -12.62 -8.94 17.33
CA PHE A 22 -13.24 -7.89 18.15
C PHE A 22 -14.48 -8.40 18.91
N GLU A 23 -14.72 -9.72 18.90
CA GLU A 23 -15.82 -10.40 19.62
C GLU A 23 -17.19 -9.74 19.39
N VAL A 24 -17.44 -9.30 18.16
CA VAL A 24 -18.66 -8.61 17.77
C VAL A 24 -19.39 -9.37 16.69
N ASN A 25 -20.72 -9.32 16.74
CA ASN A 25 -21.53 -9.94 15.71
C ASN A 25 -21.23 -9.29 14.35
N ARG A 26 -21.22 -10.09 13.29
CA ARG A 26 -21.01 -9.63 11.91
C ARG A 26 -21.95 -8.49 11.52
N LYS A 27 -23.20 -8.51 12.01
CA LYS A 27 -24.17 -7.42 11.81
C LYS A 27 -23.69 -6.09 12.38
N THR A 28 -23.04 -6.13 13.54
CA THR A 28 -22.47 -4.96 14.22
C THR A 28 -21.26 -4.42 13.49
N VAL A 29 -20.39 -5.30 12.95
CA VAL A 29 -19.25 -4.91 12.12
C VAL A 29 -19.72 -4.15 10.87
N LYS A 30 -20.73 -4.68 10.17
CA LYS A 30 -21.34 -4.02 9.02
C LYS A 30 -21.96 -2.67 9.39
N HIS A 31 -22.76 -2.62 10.45
CA HIS A 31 -23.35 -1.37 10.93
C HIS A 31 -22.30 -0.29 11.25
N TRP A 32 -21.13 -0.69 11.75
CA TRP A 32 -20.04 0.23 12.05
C TRP A 32 -19.26 0.69 10.81
N LEU A 33 -19.12 -0.14 9.79
CA LEU A 33 -18.60 0.27 8.47
C LEU A 33 -19.50 1.35 7.88
N ASP A 34 -20.81 1.07 7.81
CA ASP A 34 -21.82 1.99 7.26
C ASP A 34 -21.82 3.32 8.01
N LYS A 35 -21.76 3.28 9.34
CA LYS A 35 -21.73 4.49 10.18
C LYS A 35 -20.50 5.36 9.94
N VAL A 36 -19.33 4.75 9.75
CA VAL A 36 -18.08 5.48 9.50
C VAL A 36 -18.08 6.15 8.12
N GLU A 37 -18.65 5.47 7.12
CA GLU A 37 -18.85 6.00 5.77
C GLU A 37 -19.85 7.16 5.76
N GLN A 38 -21.01 7.01 6.41
CA GLN A 38 -22.00 8.09 6.54
C GLN A 38 -21.42 9.36 7.16
N GLU A 39 -20.63 9.21 8.22
CA GLU A 39 -19.95 10.36 8.81
C GLU A 39 -18.83 10.90 7.88
N ALA A 40 -18.24 10.08 7.00
CA ALA A 40 -17.26 10.52 6.00
C ALA A 40 -17.89 11.44 4.98
N LEU A 41 -19.13 11.13 4.58
CA LEU A 41 -19.96 11.94 3.71
C LEU A 41 -20.45 13.23 4.40
N ALA A 42 -20.89 13.16 5.67
CA ALA A 42 -21.44 14.33 6.37
C ALA A 42 -20.41 15.46 6.59
N GLN A 43 -19.16 15.11 6.81
CA GLN A 43 -18.09 16.07 7.02
C GLN A 43 -17.54 16.60 5.68
N LYS A 44 -17.75 15.83 4.62
CA LYS A 44 -17.50 16.16 3.22
C LYS A 44 -18.27 17.41 2.77
N GLU A 45 -19.50 17.53 3.25
CA GLU A 45 -20.38 18.67 2.98
C GLU A 45 -20.06 19.90 3.85
N SER A 46 -19.25 19.76 4.90
CA SER A 46 -19.02 20.84 5.89
C SER A 46 -17.80 21.74 5.62
N SER A 47 -17.04 21.52 4.54
CA SER A 47 -15.74 22.18 4.33
C SER A 47 -15.72 23.35 3.33
N GLU A 48 -16.85 23.90 2.91
CA GLU A 48 -16.91 24.94 1.86
C GLU A 48 -17.07 26.41 2.34
N PHE A 49 -17.09 26.72 3.64
CA PHE A 49 -17.15 28.11 4.15
C PHE A 49 -16.31 28.35 5.43
N PRO A 50 -15.55 29.46 5.57
CA PRO A 50 -14.84 29.79 6.80
C PRO A 50 -15.66 30.74 7.68
N LEU A 51 -15.84 30.44 8.99
CA LEU A 51 -15.90 31.40 10.12
C LEU A 51 -16.18 30.69 11.47
N LYS A 52 -15.63 31.26 12.54
CA LYS A 52 -15.51 30.75 13.93
C LYS A 52 -16.82 30.21 14.57
N ARG A 53 -16.74 29.02 15.21
CA ARG A 53 -17.36 28.64 16.51
C ARG A 53 -16.84 27.25 16.97
N PRO A 54 -16.95 26.89 18.27
CA PRO A 54 -16.15 25.83 18.86
C PRO A 54 -16.72 24.43 18.63
N SER A 55 -15.80 23.46 18.67
CA SER A 55 -16.03 22.01 18.79
C SER A 55 -16.49 21.24 17.53
N ARG A 56 -15.93 20.03 17.44
CA ARG A 56 -16.30 18.86 16.63
C ARG A 56 -15.62 18.66 15.27
N LYS A 57 -14.64 17.75 15.34
CA LYS A 57 -14.30 16.63 14.42
C LYS A 57 -14.26 16.95 12.92
N LYS A 58 -13.05 16.85 12.35
CA LYS A 58 -12.66 16.95 10.94
C LYS A 58 -13.06 15.73 10.11
N LYS A 59 -13.59 15.91 8.89
CA LYS A 59 -13.34 15.13 7.63
C LYS A 59 -13.70 16.12 6.44
N THR A 60 -12.85 16.39 5.45
CA THR A 60 -12.64 15.86 4.08
C THR A 60 -13.86 15.87 3.12
N PRO A 61 -13.86 16.59 1.94
CA PRO A 61 -14.93 16.85 0.91
C PRO A 61 -15.03 15.88 -0.30
N PRO A 62 -16.13 15.93 -1.14
CA PRO A 62 -16.51 14.79 -1.97
C PRO A 62 -16.02 14.83 -3.38
N VAL A 63 -15.03 13.98 -3.64
CA VAL A 63 -14.65 13.58 -4.99
C VAL A 63 -15.88 13.06 -5.74
N SER A 64 -16.23 13.75 -6.82
CA SER A 64 -17.32 13.44 -7.76
C SER A 64 -17.07 12.07 -8.43
N LEU A 65 -18.13 11.32 -8.76
CA LEU A 65 -18.02 10.00 -9.40
C LEU A 65 -17.28 10.05 -10.76
N GLU A 66 -17.38 11.16 -11.49
CA GLU A 66 -16.59 11.38 -12.71
C GLU A 66 -15.11 11.64 -12.40
N GLN A 67 -14.82 12.27 -11.27
CA GLN A 67 -13.44 12.42 -10.79
C GLN A 67 -12.90 11.07 -10.31
N ALA A 68 -13.74 10.21 -9.73
CA ALA A 68 -13.34 8.87 -9.33
C ALA A 68 -13.05 7.96 -10.54
N SER A 69 -13.86 8.00 -11.60
CA SER A 69 -13.60 7.22 -12.82
C SER A 69 -12.38 7.72 -13.58
N ALA A 70 -12.18 9.04 -13.67
CA ALA A 70 -10.97 9.64 -14.22
C ALA A 70 -9.73 9.23 -13.43
N GLN A 71 -9.80 9.27 -12.09
CA GLN A 71 -8.72 8.80 -11.21
C GLN A 71 -8.43 7.31 -11.39
N LEU A 72 -9.44 6.47 -11.60
CA LEU A 72 -9.23 5.04 -11.83
C LEU A 72 -8.51 4.78 -13.16
N LEU A 73 -8.87 5.50 -14.23
CA LEU A 73 -8.18 5.40 -15.51
C LEU A 73 -6.74 5.90 -15.40
N GLU A 74 -6.52 7.03 -14.73
CA GLU A 74 -5.19 7.57 -14.44
C GLU A 74 -4.35 6.54 -13.67
N LEU A 75 -4.89 6.00 -12.57
CA LEU A 75 -4.21 4.96 -11.79
C LEU A 75 -3.91 3.72 -12.64
N GLN A 76 -4.82 3.28 -13.49
CA GLN A 76 -4.60 2.13 -14.36
C GLN A 76 -3.47 2.39 -15.36
N THR A 77 -3.41 3.59 -15.94
CA THR A 77 -2.31 3.96 -16.85
C THR A 77 -0.97 4.00 -16.13
N ILE A 78 -0.93 4.53 -14.91
CA ILE A 78 0.27 4.54 -14.06
C ILE A 78 0.71 3.12 -13.72
N VAL A 79 -0.23 2.25 -13.32
CA VAL A 79 0.07 0.84 -13.03
C VAL A 79 0.68 0.17 -14.24
N HIS A 80 0.07 0.33 -15.42
CA HIS A 80 0.60 -0.27 -16.65
C HIS A 80 1.97 0.32 -17.05
N SER A 81 2.24 1.60 -16.82
CA SER A 81 3.59 2.15 -17.08
C SER A 81 4.62 1.57 -16.12
N LEU A 82 4.27 1.44 -14.84
CA LEU A 82 5.15 0.87 -13.82
C LEU A 82 5.44 -0.62 -14.09
N GLU A 83 4.44 -1.39 -14.52
CA GLU A 83 4.63 -2.78 -14.93
C GLU A 83 5.64 -2.90 -16.08
N ARG A 84 5.53 -2.03 -17.09
CA ARG A 84 6.50 -2.00 -18.21
C ARG A 84 7.92 -1.63 -17.75
N GLU A 85 8.05 -0.65 -16.85
CA GLU A 85 9.35 -0.27 -16.30
C GLU A 85 9.97 -1.40 -15.47
N LEU A 86 9.13 -2.11 -14.70
CA LEU A 86 9.54 -3.27 -13.92
C LEU A 86 10.05 -4.41 -14.81
N ASP A 87 9.34 -4.70 -15.89
CA ASP A 87 9.78 -5.71 -16.87
C ASP A 87 11.12 -5.34 -17.52
N ALA A 88 11.28 -4.08 -17.91
CA ALA A 88 12.54 -3.58 -18.48
C ALA A 88 13.69 -3.66 -17.48
N ALA A 89 13.44 -3.32 -16.20
CA ALA A 89 14.43 -3.43 -15.14
C ALA A 89 14.81 -4.88 -14.85
N ASN A 90 13.83 -5.79 -14.81
CA ASN A 90 14.05 -7.22 -14.63
C ASN A 90 14.89 -7.80 -15.76
N PHE A 91 14.55 -7.46 -17.01
CA PHE A 91 15.33 -7.89 -18.17
C PHE A 91 16.78 -7.40 -18.07
N LYS A 92 16.98 -6.12 -17.73
CA LYS A 92 18.31 -5.52 -17.56
C LYS A 92 19.11 -6.20 -16.45
N ALA A 93 18.48 -6.52 -15.32
CA ALA A 93 19.10 -7.23 -14.21
C ALA A 93 19.55 -8.65 -14.63
N LEU A 94 18.67 -9.40 -15.30
CA LEU A 94 18.99 -10.73 -15.82
C LEU A 94 20.13 -10.68 -16.84
N TYR A 95 20.09 -9.71 -17.76
CA TYR A 95 21.13 -9.51 -18.77
C TYR A 95 22.50 -9.28 -18.14
N TYR A 96 22.63 -8.31 -17.23
CA TYR A 96 23.92 -8.06 -16.59
C TYR A 96 24.37 -9.19 -15.67
N SER A 97 23.45 -9.84 -14.94
CA SER A 97 23.80 -11.03 -14.16
C SER A 97 24.39 -12.14 -15.04
N THR A 98 23.83 -12.32 -16.24
CA THR A 98 24.35 -13.29 -17.21
C THR A 98 25.73 -12.89 -17.71
N LEU A 99 25.93 -11.62 -18.06
CA LEU A 99 27.24 -11.12 -18.48
C LEU A 99 28.31 -11.28 -17.40
N VAL A 100 27.97 -11.00 -16.14
CA VAL A 100 28.88 -11.20 -15.01
C VAL A 100 29.28 -12.67 -14.90
N LYS A 101 28.33 -13.59 -14.97
CA LYS A 101 28.61 -15.04 -14.94
C LYS A 101 29.53 -15.47 -16.07
N VAL A 102 29.26 -15.04 -17.31
CA VAL A 102 30.09 -15.36 -18.47
C VAL A 102 31.52 -14.79 -18.29
N ALA A 103 31.64 -13.54 -17.84
CA ALA A 103 32.94 -12.92 -17.61
C ALA A 103 33.76 -13.66 -16.54
N GLU A 104 33.12 -14.12 -15.46
CA GLU A 104 33.80 -14.86 -14.40
C GLU A 104 34.14 -16.30 -14.79
N GLN A 105 33.22 -17.01 -15.43
CA GLN A 105 33.34 -18.44 -15.72
C GLN A 105 34.15 -18.73 -16.99
N GLU A 106 33.92 -17.95 -18.05
CA GLU A 106 34.55 -18.19 -19.36
C GLU A 106 35.80 -17.35 -19.55
N LEU A 107 35.77 -16.08 -19.10
CA LEU A 107 36.88 -15.14 -19.30
C LEU A 107 37.81 -15.04 -18.08
N GLY A 108 37.43 -15.61 -16.93
CA GLY A 108 38.22 -15.58 -15.69
C GLY A 108 38.39 -14.18 -15.08
N ILE A 109 37.55 -13.21 -15.48
CA ILE A 109 37.59 -11.84 -14.99
C ILE A 109 36.77 -11.78 -13.70
N ALA A 110 37.42 -11.57 -12.56
CA ALA A 110 36.73 -11.45 -11.27
C ALA A 110 36.02 -10.08 -11.17
N ILE A 111 34.69 -10.08 -11.24
CA ILE A 111 33.87 -8.86 -11.17
C ILE A 111 33.24 -8.73 -9.79
N GLU A 112 32.64 -9.80 -9.27
CA GLU A 112 32.05 -9.79 -7.93
C GLU A 112 33.13 -9.93 -6.86
N LYS A 113 33.04 -9.11 -5.81
CA LYS A 113 33.88 -9.28 -4.63
C LYS A 113 33.38 -10.53 -3.89
N LYS A 114 34.22 -11.56 -3.81
CA LYS A 114 33.98 -12.72 -2.94
C LYS A 114 33.67 -12.22 -1.53
N SER A 115 32.53 -12.63 -0.97
CA SER A 115 32.06 -12.25 0.37
C SER A 115 32.93 -12.90 1.46
N VAL A 116 34.19 -12.46 1.58
CA VAL A 116 35.09 -12.88 2.65
C VAL A 116 34.86 -11.97 3.86
N THR A 117 33.68 -12.09 4.48
CA THR A 117 33.52 -11.67 5.87
C THR A 117 33.80 -12.91 6.72
N LYS A 118 35.06 -13.11 7.08
CA LYS A 118 35.38 -14.07 8.16
C LYS A 118 34.70 -13.55 9.42
N ARG A 119 33.72 -14.29 9.94
CA ARG A 119 33.16 -14.05 11.27
C ARG A 119 34.30 -14.28 12.26
N SER A 120 34.72 -13.25 12.98
CA SER A 120 35.67 -13.38 14.07
C SER A 120 34.99 -14.15 15.19
N ASP A 121 35.07 -15.48 15.14
CA ASP A 121 34.67 -16.34 16.25
C ASP A 121 35.70 -16.23 17.39
N SER A 122 35.15 -15.99 18.58
CA SER A 122 35.69 -16.29 19.92
C SER A 122 37.09 -15.78 20.26
N CYS A 123 37.15 -14.65 20.99
CA CYS A 123 38.14 -14.51 22.06
C CYS A 123 37.76 -15.51 23.16
N SER A 124 38.60 -16.53 23.36
CA SER A 124 38.68 -17.31 24.61
C SER A 124 39.64 -16.63 25.57
#